data_AF-A0A516RKG6-F1
#
_entry.id   AF-A0A516RKG6-F1
#
_cell.length_a   1.000
_cell.length_b   1.000
_cell.length_c   1.000
_cell.angle_alpha   90.00
_cell.angle_beta   90.00
_cell.angle_gamma   90.00
#
_symmetry.space_group_name_H-M   'P 1'
#
loop_
_entity.id
_entity.type
_entity.pdbx_description
1 polymer ?
#
loop_
_entity_poly.entity_id
_entity_poly.type
_entity_poly.pdbx_seq_one_letter_code
_entity_poly.pdbx_strand_id
1 'polypeptide(L)'
;MLVAEVAALADGWAALVDPGVGIVHATPDSAGPAALRAAAHPQAHPHVTVHQVPGAQGTVLVVCPGVAASPPLTALVTQCSLDLLRLRARHAEETRGAEQRVHTAVLRLLLRGQHRLAADVLGGETATHATVYRLTGRALHSAHQALWRATQPDLSNGTRTLVSLDGAELTVVALHGARDLPRADGGHPTLALVARIADRHQLTGGAAAPAPLDMFVTAWTEAGSTRNGTSIGRLTSVMGLGTHGLLRVIPTDRLVTWSAAVLQPLDSRERRTLEAWLRSGSAQAAAPALDVSEGTVRSRLRGIGLLLAADLDHPTVQAQSLLALRAPASPVPAAAAQPLLPSPPLPPALLSAVHAGRWASGLLRPLDLRLRIALRCWLAHRGRTAPAATELTLHRTTLTTWLGECGRLLDLDLSSATVRAELRLAVETVATADDVPAALPRRGGRTYREPEQ
;
A
#
# COMPACT_ATOMS: atom_id res chain seq x y z
N MET A 1 -3.39 -15.03 -35.21
CA MET A 1 -4.53 -15.63 -35.95
C MET A 1 -5.04 -14.69 -37.02
N LEU A 2 -5.62 -13.52 -36.70
CA LEU A 2 -6.15 -12.59 -37.71
C LEU A 2 -5.10 -12.15 -38.77
N VAL A 3 -3.93 -11.66 -38.34
CA VAL A 3 -2.87 -11.21 -39.25
C VAL A 3 -2.37 -12.33 -40.19
N ALA A 4 -2.35 -13.58 -39.70
CA ALA A 4 -1.98 -14.73 -40.51
C ALA A 4 -3.04 -15.06 -41.58
N GLU A 5 -4.32 -14.91 -41.27
CA GLU A 5 -5.41 -15.07 -42.25
C GLU A 5 -5.37 -13.96 -43.30
N VAL A 6 -5.04 -12.71 -42.92
CA VAL A 6 -4.84 -11.61 -43.89
C VAL A 6 -3.71 -11.91 -44.86
N ALA A 7 -2.56 -12.37 -44.35
CA ALA A 7 -1.42 -12.74 -45.18
C ALA A 7 -1.78 -13.87 -46.17
N ALA A 8 -2.49 -14.90 -45.70
CA ALA A 8 -2.92 -16.02 -46.53
C ALA A 8 -3.93 -15.60 -47.61
N LEU A 9 -4.92 -14.79 -47.27
CA LEU A 9 -5.95 -14.33 -48.21
C LEU A 9 -5.43 -13.28 -49.22
N ALA A 10 -4.39 -12.53 -48.86
CA ALA A 10 -3.68 -11.63 -49.77
C ALA A 10 -2.56 -12.32 -50.57
N ASP A 11 -2.39 -13.65 -50.42
CA ASP A 11 -1.31 -14.45 -51.04
C ASP A 11 0.10 -13.86 -50.82
N GLY A 12 0.31 -13.21 -49.68
CA GLY A 12 1.49 -12.38 -49.43
C GLY A 12 1.86 -12.33 -47.96
N TRP A 13 2.10 -11.14 -47.44
CA TRP A 13 2.43 -10.96 -46.03
C TRP A 13 1.65 -9.81 -45.40
N ALA A 14 1.41 -9.93 -44.09
CA ALA A 14 0.75 -8.91 -43.31
C ALA A 14 1.42 -8.75 -41.95
N ALA A 15 1.41 -7.53 -41.42
CA ALA A 15 2.01 -7.22 -40.13
C ALA A 15 1.27 -6.09 -39.42
N LEU A 16 1.23 -6.18 -38.09
CA LEU A 16 0.74 -5.16 -37.19
C LEU A 16 1.95 -4.48 -36.55
N VAL A 17 2.11 -3.18 -36.77
CA VAL A 17 3.28 -2.41 -36.35
C VAL A 17 2.82 -1.24 -35.48
N ASP A 18 3.45 -1.07 -34.31
CA ASP A 18 3.34 0.14 -33.51
C ASP A 18 4.65 0.94 -33.68
N PRO A 19 4.65 2.11 -34.34
CA PRO A 19 5.85 2.91 -34.57
C PRO A 19 6.61 3.30 -33.29
N GLY A 20 5.94 3.32 -32.13
CA GLY A 20 6.57 3.62 -30.83
C GLY A 20 7.18 2.40 -30.14
N VAL A 21 6.77 1.18 -30.50
CA VAL A 21 7.15 -0.06 -29.78
C VAL A 21 7.85 -1.08 -30.69
N GLY A 22 7.58 -1.06 -31.99
CA GLY A 22 8.10 -1.98 -33.00
C GLY A 22 7.02 -2.91 -33.58
N ILE A 23 7.43 -4.08 -34.04
CA ILE A 23 6.52 -5.07 -34.63
C ILE A 23 5.72 -5.74 -33.51
N VAL A 24 4.38 -5.62 -33.57
CA VAL A 24 3.47 -6.29 -32.62
C VAL A 24 3.24 -7.74 -33.05
N HIS A 25 3.06 -7.95 -34.36
CA HIS A 25 2.88 -9.28 -34.95
C HIS A 25 3.17 -9.23 -36.45
N ALA A 26 3.74 -10.28 -37.03
CA ALA A 26 3.97 -10.38 -38.47
C ALA A 26 3.67 -11.81 -38.95
N THR A 27 3.20 -11.94 -40.18
CA THR A 27 3.07 -13.25 -40.83
C THR A 27 3.47 -13.15 -42.30
N PRO A 28 4.47 -13.93 -42.75
CA PRO A 28 5.39 -14.73 -41.92
C PRO A 28 6.25 -13.82 -40.99
N ASP A 29 6.86 -14.39 -39.94
CA ASP A 29 7.69 -13.62 -38.99
C ASP A 29 8.82 -12.84 -39.67
N SER A 30 9.34 -13.35 -40.79
CA SER A 30 10.36 -12.70 -41.63
C SER A 30 9.91 -11.38 -42.27
N ALA A 31 8.61 -11.12 -42.35
CA ALA A 31 8.06 -9.88 -42.92
C ALA A 31 8.20 -8.66 -41.99
N GLY A 32 8.46 -8.88 -40.70
CA GLY A 32 8.52 -7.83 -39.68
C GLY A 32 9.40 -6.62 -40.04
N PRO A 33 10.69 -6.81 -40.41
CA PRO A 33 11.57 -5.69 -40.75
C PRO A 33 11.11 -4.90 -42.00
N ALA A 34 10.52 -5.57 -42.98
CA ALA A 34 9.97 -4.92 -44.17
C ALA A 34 8.71 -4.11 -43.84
N ALA A 35 7.84 -4.67 -43.00
CA ALA A 35 6.65 -3.99 -42.51
C ALA A 35 6.98 -2.73 -41.70
N LEU A 36 8.01 -2.79 -40.84
CA LEU A 36 8.42 -1.65 -40.02
C LEU A 36 8.98 -0.50 -40.88
N ARG A 37 9.73 -0.82 -41.93
CA ARG A 37 10.20 0.17 -42.92
C ARG A 37 9.05 0.78 -43.71
N ALA A 38 8.11 -0.04 -44.17
CA ALA A 38 6.93 0.42 -44.90
C ALA A 38 6.00 1.29 -44.04
N ALA A 39 5.84 0.95 -42.75
CA ALA A 39 5.10 1.76 -41.80
C ALA A 39 5.74 3.13 -41.56
N ALA A 40 7.07 3.20 -41.50
CA ALA A 40 7.81 4.46 -41.31
C ALA A 40 7.85 5.33 -42.57
N HIS A 41 7.95 4.72 -43.76
CA HIS A 41 8.07 5.41 -45.04
C HIS A 41 7.12 4.82 -46.10
N PRO A 42 5.80 5.03 -46.00
CA PRO A 42 4.83 4.42 -46.92
C PRO A 42 5.07 4.77 -48.39
N GLN A 43 5.53 5.99 -48.67
CA GLN A 43 5.81 6.47 -50.03
C GLN A 43 6.97 5.74 -50.71
N ALA A 44 7.88 5.12 -49.95
CA ALA A 44 8.98 4.33 -50.49
C ALA A 44 8.58 2.90 -50.88
N HIS A 45 7.36 2.47 -50.51
CA HIS A 45 6.87 1.10 -50.69
C HIS A 45 5.47 1.11 -51.34
N PRO A 46 5.34 1.52 -52.63
CA PRO A 46 4.05 1.74 -53.28
C PRO A 46 3.21 0.47 -53.49
N HIS A 47 3.84 -0.70 -53.39
CA HIS A 47 3.19 -2.01 -53.49
C HIS A 47 2.63 -2.51 -52.14
N VAL A 48 2.83 -1.76 -51.06
CA VAL A 48 2.39 -2.10 -49.71
C VAL A 48 1.29 -1.13 -49.29
N THR A 49 0.19 -1.65 -48.77
CA THR A 49 -0.86 -0.82 -48.18
C THR A 49 -0.63 -0.68 -46.69
N VAL A 50 -0.66 0.55 -46.20
CA VAL A 50 -0.49 0.89 -44.78
C VAL A 50 -1.76 1.55 -44.31
N HIS A 51 -2.46 0.91 -43.38
CA HIS A 51 -3.72 1.41 -42.83
C HIS A 51 -3.61 1.61 -41.32
N GLN A 52 -3.99 2.79 -40.85
CA GLN A 52 -4.13 3.06 -39.42
C GLN A 52 -5.20 2.15 -38.82
N VAL A 53 -4.86 1.48 -37.71
CA VAL A 53 -5.80 0.62 -36.99
C VAL A 53 -6.68 1.48 -36.09
N PRO A 54 -7.99 1.59 -36.36
CA PRO A 54 -8.78 2.60 -35.67
C PRO A 54 -9.11 2.14 -34.24
N GLY A 55 -8.88 3.03 -33.28
CA GLY A 55 -8.97 2.73 -31.85
C GLY A 55 -7.65 2.30 -31.19
N ALA A 56 -6.59 2.07 -31.97
CA ALA A 56 -5.24 1.82 -31.47
C ALA A 56 -4.33 3.00 -31.84
N GLN A 57 -3.92 3.83 -30.86
CA GLN A 57 -3.10 5.00 -31.12
C GLN A 57 -1.74 4.59 -31.71
N GLY A 58 -1.47 5.02 -32.94
CA GLY A 58 -0.20 4.81 -33.63
C GLY A 58 -0.06 3.46 -34.32
N THR A 59 -0.86 2.44 -33.99
CA THR A 59 -0.72 1.11 -34.60
C THR A 59 -1.22 1.09 -36.04
N VAL A 60 -0.44 0.51 -36.95
CA VAL A 60 -0.78 0.34 -38.37
C VAL A 60 -0.80 -1.13 -38.76
N LEU A 61 -1.75 -1.48 -39.63
CA LEU A 61 -1.79 -2.74 -40.36
C LEU A 61 -1.10 -2.52 -41.71
N VAL A 62 -0.06 -3.30 -41.97
CA VAL A 62 0.72 -3.28 -43.19
C VAL A 62 0.43 -4.56 -43.96
N VAL A 63 -0.02 -4.45 -45.20
CA VAL A 63 -0.33 -5.61 -46.07
C VAL A 63 0.43 -5.46 -47.38
N CYS A 64 1.17 -6.50 -47.75
CA CYS A 64 1.76 -6.62 -49.07
C CYS A 64 1.12 -7.81 -49.79
N PRO A 65 0.35 -7.57 -50.84
CA PRO A 65 -0.22 -8.64 -51.65
C PRO A 65 0.86 -9.46 -52.37
N GLY A 66 0.55 -10.73 -52.61
CA GLY A 66 1.29 -11.59 -53.52
C GLY A 66 1.17 -11.19 -54.99
N VAL A 67 2.04 -11.75 -55.82
CA VAL A 67 2.07 -11.48 -57.27
C VAL A 67 0.79 -11.98 -57.96
N ALA A 68 0.13 -13.01 -57.42
CA ALA A 68 -1.10 -13.57 -57.97
C ALA A 68 -2.38 -12.99 -57.33
N ALA A 69 -2.26 -12.07 -56.37
CA ALA A 69 -3.40 -11.56 -55.63
C ALA A 69 -4.21 -10.53 -56.44
N SER A 70 -5.53 -10.69 -56.45
CA SER A 70 -6.43 -9.73 -57.07
C SER A 70 -6.48 -8.43 -56.25
N PRO A 71 -6.23 -7.23 -56.84
CA PRO A 71 -6.33 -5.95 -56.15
C PRO A 71 -7.67 -5.69 -55.41
N PRO A 72 -8.85 -5.96 -56.01
CA PRO A 72 -10.12 -5.77 -55.30
C PRO A 72 -10.31 -6.74 -54.13
N LEU A 73 -9.83 -7.98 -54.25
CA LEU A 73 -9.88 -8.96 -53.15
C LEU A 73 -8.97 -8.53 -52.00
N THR A 74 -7.75 -8.07 -52.29
CA THR A 74 -6.80 -7.56 -51.29
C THR A 74 -7.38 -6.36 -50.55
N ALA A 75 -8.02 -5.43 -51.27
CA ALA A 75 -8.68 -4.28 -50.67
C ALA A 75 -9.83 -4.70 -49.75
N LEU A 76 -10.66 -5.68 -50.17
CA LEU A 76 -11.77 -6.20 -49.36
C LEU A 76 -11.28 -6.90 -48.10
N VAL A 77 -10.30 -7.80 -48.22
CA VAL A 77 -9.69 -8.52 -47.08
C VAL A 77 -9.07 -7.54 -46.10
N THR A 78 -8.36 -6.53 -46.58
CA THR A 78 -7.77 -5.48 -45.76
C THR A 78 -8.85 -4.70 -45.02
N GLN A 79 -9.92 -4.30 -45.72
CA GLN A 79 -11.03 -3.55 -45.13
C GLN A 79 -11.79 -4.37 -44.07
N CYS A 80 -12.15 -5.62 -44.35
CA CYS A 80 -12.79 -6.52 -43.38
C CYS A 80 -11.92 -6.73 -42.14
N SER A 81 -10.60 -6.83 -42.32
CA SER A 81 -9.65 -7.01 -41.21
C SER A 81 -9.54 -5.77 -40.34
N LEU A 82 -9.54 -4.57 -40.94
CA LEU A 82 -9.62 -3.31 -40.22
C LEU A 82 -10.92 -3.21 -39.43
N ASP A 83 -12.05 -3.64 -39.99
CA ASP A 83 -13.35 -3.63 -39.30
C ASP A 83 -13.42 -4.64 -38.15
N LEU A 84 -12.79 -5.82 -38.28
CA LEU A 84 -12.64 -6.77 -37.17
C LEU A 84 -11.70 -6.25 -36.07
N LEU A 85 -10.60 -5.59 -36.44
CA LEU A 85 -9.70 -4.95 -35.47
C LEU A 85 -10.41 -3.80 -34.73
N ARG A 86 -11.21 -3.00 -35.44
CA ARG A 86 -12.09 -1.98 -34.84
C ARG A 86 -13.06 -2.58 -33.85
N LEU A 87 -13.77 -3.65 -34.24
CA LEU A 87 -14.73 -4.32 -33.38
C LEU A 87 -14.04 -4.89 -32.12
N ARG A 88 -12.86 -5.49 -32.27
CA ARG A 88 -12.07 -5.97 -31.13
C ARG A 88 -11.57 -4.85 -30.23
N ALA A 89 -11.08 -3.75 -30.79
CA ALA A 89 -10.67 -2.58 -30.02
C ALA A 89 -11.86 -2.01 -29.23
N ARG A 90 -13.03 -1.89 -29.86
CA ARG A 90 -14.26 -1.44 -29.21
C ARG A 90 -14.70 -2.39 -28.10
N HIS A 91 -14.75 -3.70 -28.35
CA HIS A 91 -15.08 -4.67 -27.31
C HIS A 91 -14.07 -4.67 -26.16
N ALA A 92 -12.78 -4.50 -26.46
CA ALA A 92 -11.76 -4.36 -25.42
C ALA A 92 -11.97 -3.11 -24.57
N GLU A 93 -12.37 -1.98 -25.17
CA GLU A 93 -12.73 -0.76 -24.44
C GLU A 93 -14.01 -0.92 -23.61
N GLU A 94 -15.06 -1.53 -24.17
CA GLU A 94 -16.31 -1.79 -23.46
C GLU A 94 -16.10 -2.74 -22.27
N THR A 95 -15.31 -3.80 -22.47
CA THR A 95 -14.93 -4.76 -21.42
C THR A 95 -14.11 -4.07 -20.34
N ARG A 96 -13.10 -3.28 -20.73
CA ARG A 96 -12.30 -2.48 -19.80
C ARG A 96 -13.16 -1.52 -18.98
N GLY A 97 -14.07 -0.81 -19.63
CA GLY A 97 -15.01 0.08 -18.96
C GLY A 97 -15.93 -0.67 -17.99
N ALA A 98 -16.36 -1.88 -18.32
CA ALA A 98 -17.13 -2.74 -17.44
C ALA A 98 -16.31 -3.20 -16.22
N GLU A 99 -15.07 -3.66 -16.43
CA GLU A 99 -14.14 -4.06 -15.36
C GLU A 99 -13.85 -2.89 -14.40
N GLN A 100 -13.59 -1.69 -14.92
CA GLN A 100 -13.39 -0.49 -14.11
C GLN A 100 -14.60 -0.18 -13.23
N ARG A 101 -15.82 -0.33 -13.77
CA ARG A 101 -17.06 -0.18 -13.00
C ARG A 101 -17.18 -1.23 -11.92
N VAL A 102 -16.79 -2.48 -12.18
CA VAL A 102 -16.76 -3.55 -11.18
C VAL A 102 -15.76 -3.22 -10.07
N HIS A 103 -14.52 -2.81 -10.40
CA HIS A 103 -13.53 -2.39 -9.40
C HIS A 103 -14.05 -1.28 -8.49
N THR A 104 -14.71 -0.28 -9.08
CA THR A 104 -15.33 0.83 -8.33
C THR A 104 -16.47 0.34 -7.44
N ALA A 105 -17.32 -0.55 -7.94
CA ALA A 105 -18.45 -1.11 -7.20
C ALA A 105 -17.97 -1.95 -6.01
N VAL A 106 -17.00 -2.84 -6.23
CA VAL A 106 -16.38 -3.67 -5.18
C VAL A 106 -15.73 -2.80 -4.11
N LEU A 107 -15.00 -1.75 -4.50
CA LEU A 107 -14.42 -0.81 -3.55
C LEU A 107 -15.50 -0.14 -2.68
N ARG A 108 -16.63 0.28 -3.28
CA ARG A 108 -17.76 0.86 -2.53
C ARG A 108 -18.41 -0.14 -1.57
N LEU A 109 -18.51 -1.42 -1.94
CA LEU A 109 -18.99 -2.48 -1.06
C LEU A 109 -18.05 -2.67 0.14
N LEU A 110 -16.74 -2.73 -0.10
CA LEU A 110 -15.73 -2.85 0.95
C LEU A 110 -15.76 -1.64 1.92
N LEU A 111 -15.93 -0.42 1.41
CA LEU A 111 -16.06 0.79 2.22
C LEU A 111 -17.33 0.81 3.07
N ARG A 112 -18.38 0.11 2.66
CA ARG A 112 -19.62 -0.07 3.42
C ARG A 112 -19.56 -1.27 4.37
N GLY A 113 -18.41 -1.92 4.52
CA GLY A 113 -18.24 -3.12 5.35
C GLY A 113 -18.85 -4.39 4.74
N GLN A 114 -19.39 -4.33 3.51
CA GLN A 114 -20.04 -5.45 2.82
C GLN A 114 -19.02 -6.37 2.13
N HIS A 115 -18.01 -6.81 2.88
CA HIS A 115 -16.88 -7.61 2.39
C HIS A 115 -17.28 -8.98 1.81
N ARG A 116 -18.35 -9.60 2.31
CA ARG A 116 -18.88 -10.86 1.74
C ARG A 116 -19.44 -10.66 0.33
N LEU A 117 -20.32 -9.66 0.16
CA LEU A 117 -20.86 -9.30 -1.16
C LEU A 117 -19.75 -8.88 -2.13
N ALA A 118 -18.72 -8.18 -1.64
CA ALA A 118 -17.55 -7.83 -2.44
C ALA A 118 -16.80 -9.09 -2.94
N ALA A 119 -16.64 -10.11 -2.09
CA ALA A 119 -16.02 -11.39 -2.48
C ALA A 119 -16.89 -12.18 -3.48
N ASP A 120 -18.22 -12.16 -3.31
CA ASP A 120 -19.16 -12.79 -4.23
C ASP A 120 -19.09 -12.18 -5.64
N VAL A 121 -19.08 -10.85 -5.74
CA VAL A 121 -18.94 -10.12 -7.01
C VAL A 121 -17.63 -10.45 -7.72
N LEU A 122 -16.57 -10.72 -6.96
CA LEU A 122 -15.27 -11.09 -7.52
C LEU A 122 -15.22 -12.56 -7.98
N GLY A 123 -16.16 -13.43 -7.61
CA GLY A 123 -16.19 -14.81 -8.09
C GLY A 123 -15.41 -15.82 -7.24
N GLY A 124 -15.49 -15.72 -5.91
CA GLY A 124 -15.39 -16.89 -5.02
C GLY A 124 -14.00 -17.37 -4.54
N GLU A 125 -12.89 -16.82 -5.04
CA GLU A 125 -11.59 -17.05 -4.36
C GLU A 125 -11.52 -16.15 -3.12
N THR A 126 -11.42 -16.80 -1.95
CA THR A 126 -11.56 -16.16 -0.64
C THR A 126 -10.33 -15.33 -0.30
N ALA A 127 -10.21 -14.16 -0.92
CA ALA A 127 -9.41 -13.10 -0.34
C ALA A 127 -9.87 -12.91 1.11
N THR A 128 -8.94 -13.01 2.04
CA THR A 128 -9.20 -12.81 3.47
C THR A 128 -8.65 -11.49 3.95
N HIS A 129 -7.65 -10.95 3.25
CA HIS A 129 -6.96 -9.71 3.60
C HIS A 129 -6.86 -8.77 2.41
N ALA A 130 -6.72 -7.47 2.69
CA ALA A 130 -6.48 -6.42 1.72
C ALA A 130 -5.31 -5.54 2.16
N THR A 131 -4.46 -5.17 1.21
CA THR A 131 -3.49 -4.07 1.35
C THR A 131 -4.01 -2.88 0.54
N VAL A 132 -4.12 -1.72 1.17
CA VAL A 132 -4.74 -0.53 0.56
C VAL A 132 -3.67 0.52 0.29
N TYR A 133 -3.63 1.03 -0.93
CA TYR A 133 -2.81 2.15 -1.37
C TYR A 133 -3.72 3.29 -1.82
N ARG A 134 -3.50 4.49 -1.28
CA ARG A 134 -4.28 5.69 -1.64
C ARG A 134 -3.34 6.80 -2.09
N LEU A 135 -3.50 7.24 -3.32
CA LEU A 135 -2.64 8.20 -4.00
C LEU A 135 -3.41 9.47 -4.38
N THR A 136 -2.73 10.60 -4.31
CA THR A 136 -3.20 11.93 -4.70
C THR A 136 -2.14 12.65 -5.52
N GLY A 137 -2.53 13.53 -6.42
CA GLY A 137 -1.60 14.30 -7.25
C GLY A 137 -2.22 14.84 -8.52
N ARG A 138 -1.41 15.47 -9.39
CA ARG A 138 -1.89 16.10 -10.63
C ARG A 138 -2.01 15.12 -11.81
N ALA A 139 -1.22 14.04 -11.82
CA ALA A 139 -1.13 13.10 -12.94
C ALA A 139 -1.91 11.78 -12.69
N LEU A 140 -3.02 11.84 -11.93
CA LEU A 140 -3.76 10.65 -11.49
C LEU A 140 -4.32 9.83 -12.65
N HIS A 141 -4.79 10.47 -13.71
CA HIS A 141 -5.37 9.75 -14.85
C HIS A 141 -4.31 8.94 -15.61
N SER A 142 -3.13 9.52 -15.85
CA SER A 142 -2.01 8.83 -16.49
C SER A 142 -1.49 7.68 -15.61
N ALA A 143 -1.40 7.89 -14.30
CA ALA A 143 -1.01 6.84 -13.36
C ALA A 143 -2.05 5.73 -13.25
N HIS A 144 -3.35 6.04 -13.29
CA HIS A 144 -4.44 5.08 -13.33
C HIS A 144 -4.32 4.19 -14.58
N GLN A 145 -4.09 4.79 -15.75
CA GLN A 145 -3.88 4.03 -17.00
C GLN A 145 -2.63 3.14 -16.93
N ALA A 146 -1.53 3.64 -16.36
CA ALA A 146 -0.30 2.87 -16.19
C ALA A 146 -0.50 1.67 -15.24
N LEU A 147 -1.18 1.88 -14.10
CA LEU A 147 -1.52 0.81 -13.17
C LEU A 147 -2.43 -0.21 -13.83
N TRP A 148 -3.50 0.22 -14.49
CA TRP A 148 -4.45 -0.68 -15.14
C TRP A 148 -3.76 -1.60 -16.17
N ARG A 149 -2.80 -1.07 -16.94
CA ARG A 149 -2.00 -1.85 -17.90
C ARG A 149 -1.01 -2.79 -17.20
N ALA A 150 -0.41 -2.36 -16.09
CA ALA A 150 0.61 -3.14 -15.40
C ALA A 150 0.01 -4.22 -14.48
N THR A 151 -1.18 -3.98 -13.94
CA THR A 151 -1.92 -4.91 -13.08
C THR A 151 -2.92 -5.71 -13.88
N GLN A 152 -2.74 -5.87 -15.20
CA GLN A 152 -3.67 -6.60 -16.07
C GLN A 152 -4.22 -7.79 -15.29
N PRO A 153 -5.55 -7.85 -15.06
CA PRO A 153 -6.14 -8.79 -14.13
C PRO A 153 -5.99 -10.19 -14.71
N ASP A 154 -4.85 -10.79 -14.44
CA ASP A 154 -4.59 -12.17 -14.76
C ASP A 154 -5.37 -12.98 -13.73
N LEU A 155 -6.55 -13.46 -14.15
CA LEU A 155 -7.43 -14.32 -13.37
C LEU A 155 -6.75 -15.62 -12.95
N SER A 156 -5.54 -15.91 -13.45
CA SER A 156 -4.76 -17.10 -13.10
C SER A 156 -3.82 -16.92 -11.89
N ASN A 157 -3.59 -15.69 -11.41
CA ASN A 157 -2.75 -15.44 -10.24
C ASN A 157 -3.60 -15.04 -9.02
N GLY A 158 -3.47 -15.79 -7.92
CA GLY A 158 -4.27 -15.66 -6.69
C GLY A 158 -4.23 -14.30 -5.95
N THR A 159 -3.49 -13.31 -6.44
CA THR A 159 -3.54 -11.92 -5.94
C THR A 159 -4.34 -11.04 -6.88
N ARG A 160 -5.56 -10.69 -6.47
CA ARG A 160 -6.45 -9.81 -7.26
C ARG A 160 -6.19 -8.35 -6.90
N THR A 161 -5.89 -7.53 -7.90
CA THR A 161 -5.64 -6.10 -7.71
C THR A 161 -6.82 -5.27 -8.21
N LEU A 162 -7.46 -4.54 -7.32
CA LEU A 162 -8.46 -3.53 -7.67
C LEU A 162 -7.75 -2.20 -7.89
N VAL A 163 -8.11 -1.52 -8.98
CA VAL A 163 -7.64 -0.17 -9.30
C VAL A 163 -8.87 0.68 -9.55
N SER A 164 -8.96 1.81 -8.85
CA SER A 164 -10.10 2.72 -8.95
C SER A 164 -9.62 4.16 -8.90
N LEU A 165 -10.24 5.02 -9.71
CA LEU A 165 -10.04 6.47 -9.69
C LEU A 165 -11.36 7.13 -9.29
N ASP A 166 -11.39 7.80 -8.14
CA ASP A 166 -12.56 8.54 -7.65
C ASP A 166 -12.20 10.00 -7.45
N GLY A 167 -12.62 10.85 -8.39
CA GLY A 167 -12.32 12.29 -8.40
C GLY A 167 -10.81 12.57 -8.33
N ALA A 168 -10.36 13.08 -7.18
CA ALA A 168 -8.97 13.50 -6.94
C ALA A 168 -8.11 12.40 -6.28
N GLU A 169 -8.58 11.15 -6.29
CA GLU A 169 -7.92 10.06 -5.58
C GLU A 169 -7.81 8.78 -6.42
N LEU A 170 -6.60 8.26 -6.51
CA LEU A 170 -6.28 6.98 -7.13
C LEU A 170 -6.06 5.93 -6.04
N THR A 171 -6.84 4.87 -6.09
CA THR A 171 -6.80 3.76 -5.14
C THR A 171 -6.31 2.50 -5.82
N VAL A 172 -5.41 1.79 -5.14
CA VAL A 172 -5.05 0.41 -5.46
C VAL A 172 -5.31 -0.46 -4.25
N VAL A 173 -5.99 -1.60 -4.44
CA VAL A 173 -6.21 -2.59 -3.37
C VAL A 173 -5.66 -3.93 -3.85
N ALA A 174 -4.67 -4.46 -3.15
CA ALA A 174 -4.21 -5.83 -3.35
C ALA A 174 -4.97 -6.77 -2.40
N LEU A 175 -5.71 -7.72 -2.97
CA LEU A 175 -6.47 -8.72 -2.22
C LEU A 175 -5.65 -10.01 -2.11
N HIS A 176 -5.61 -10.56 -0.90
CA HIS A 176 -4.74 -11.69 -0.52
C HIS A 176 -5.54 -12.86 0.05
N GLY A 177 -5.17 -14.07 -0.35
CA GLY A 177 -5.54 -15.29 0.36
C GLY A 177 -4.80 -15.42 1.69
N ALA A 178 -5.29 -16.29 2.58
CA ALA A 178 -4.66 -16.49 3.91
C ALA A 178 -3.22 -17.05 3.82
N ARG A 179 -2.89 -17.75 2.72
CA ARG A 179 -1.55 -18.32 2.46
C ARG A 179 -0.62 -17.37 1.70
N ASP A 180 -1.17 -16.29 1.14
CA ASP A 180 -0.45 -15.35 0.27
C ASP A 180 -0.13 -14.04 0.97
N LEU A 181 -0.33 -13.99 2.30
CA LEU A 181 0.05 -12.83 3.09
C LEU A 181 1.53 -12.53 2.88
N PRO A 182 1.88 -11.30 2.46
CA PRO A 182 3.25 -10.94 2.15
C PRO A 182 4.12 -11.11 3.41
N ARG A 183 5.14 -11.95 3.33
CA ARG A 183 6.16 -12.08 4.38
C ARG A 183 6.89 -10.74 4.52
N ALA A 184 7.22 -10.34 5.74
CA ALA A 184 7.91 -9.08 6.03
C ALA A 184 9.22 -8.88 5.23
N ASP A 185 9.84 -9.98 4.78
CA ASP A 185 11.12 -9.99 4.07
C ASP A 185 11.00 -9.99 2.54
N GLY A 186 9.85 -10.37 1.98
CA GLY A 186 9.61 -10.40 0.54
C GLY A 186 8.77 -9.19 0.13
N GLY A 187 9.40 -8.17 -0.45
CA GLY A 187 8.69 -6.97 -0.91
C GLY A 187 7.44 -7.31 -1.72
N HIS A 188 6.31 -6.71 -1.36
CA HIS A 188 5.04 -6.97 -2.04
C HIS A 188 5.13 -6.49 -3.51
N PRO A 189 4.89 -7.35 -4.52
CA PRO A 189 5.06 -6.98 -5.93
C PRO A 189 4.19 -5.77 -6.31
N THR A 190 2.96 -5.73 -5.82
CA THR A 190 2.07 -4.55 -5.93
C THR A 190 2.64 -3.31 -5.24
N LEU A 191 3.25 -3.40 -4.05
CA LEU A 191 3.90 -2.23 -3.43
C LEU A 191 5.00 -1.67 -4.33
N ALA A 192 5.89 -2.52 -4.85
CA ALA A 192 6.99 -2.07 -5.71
C ALA A 192 6.49 -1.45 -7.02
N LEU A 193 5.41 -2.00 -7.59
CA LEU A 193 4.76 -1.43 -8.77
C LEU A 193 4.12 -0.08 -8.47
N VAL A 194 3.32 0.01 -7.41
CA VAL A 194 2.61 1.22 -7.02
C VAL A 194 3.61 2.32 -6.60
N ALA A 195 4.67 1.98 -5.87
CA ALA A 195 5.80 2.86 -5.54
C ALA A 195 6.45 3.47 -6.78
N ARG A 196 6.80 2.63 -7.75
CA ARG A 196 7.44 3.07 -9.01
C ARG A 196 6.54 3.97 -9.84
N ILE A 197 5.24 3.68 -9.89
CA ILE A 197 4.28 4.50 -10.62
C ILE A 197 4.04 5.82 -9.90
N ALA A 198 3.92 5.82 -8.57
CA ALA A 198 3.81 7.05 -7.79
C ALA A 198 5.02 7.96 -8.00
N ASP A 199 6.23 7.43 -7.94
CA ASP A 199 7.47 8.18 -8.19
C ASP A 199 7.51 8.76 -9.61
N ARG A 200 7.29 7.91 -10.63
CA ARG A 200 7.25 8.35 -12.04
C ARG A 200 6.24 9.46 -12.31
N HIS A 201 5.09 9.43 -11.65
CA HIS A 201 4.00 10.39 -11.84
C HIS A 201 3.94 11.47 -10.75
N GLN A 202 4.96 11.55 -9.89
CA GLN A 202 5.07 12.55 -8.81
C GLN A 202 3.81 12.59 -7.92
N LEU A 203 3.27 11.41 -7.61
CA LEU A 203 2.11 11.24 -6.73
C LEU A 203 2.54 11.10 -5.27
N THR A 204 1.69 11.58 -4.37
CA THR A 204 1.83 11.38 -2.93
C THR A 204 0.79 10.40 -2.44
N GLY A 205 1.11 9.62 -1.42
CA GLY A 205 0.09 8.76 -0.84
C GLY A 205 0.57 7.84 0.26
N GLY A 206 -0.36 7.03 0.74
CA GLY A 206 -0.16 6.09 1.82
C GLY A 206 -0.43 4.65 1.42
N ALA A 207 0.20 3.74 2.14
CA ALA A 207 -0.12 2.33 2.10
C ALA A 207 -0.47 1.84 3.51
N ALA A 208 -1.59 1.17 3.70
CA ALA A 208 -1.89 0.47 4.95
C ALA A 208 -1.41 -0.97 4.91
N ALA A 209 -1.24 -1.56 6.09
CA ALA A 209 -0.93 -2.98 6.22
C ALA A 209 -1.96 -3.90 5.56
N PRO A 210 -1.55 -5.12 5.17
CA PRO A 210 -2.50 -6.22 5.02
C PRO A 210 -3.38 -6.27 6.27
N ALA A 211 -4.67 -6.09 6.07
CA ALA A 211 -5.69 -6.14 7.11
C ALA A 211 -6.81 -7.08 6.67
N PRO A 212 -7.46 -7.80 7.59
CA PRO A 212 -8.66 -8.58 7.28
C PRO A 212 -9.71 -7.76 6.51
N LEU A 213 -10.45 -8.36 5.58
CA LEU A 213 -11.40 -7.64 4.72
C LEU A 213 -12.51 -6.92 5.51
N ASP A 214 -12.91 -7.44 6.66
CA ASP A 214 -13.86 -6.79 7.56
C ASP A 214 -13.26 -5.53 8.24
N MET A 215 -11.93 -5.44 8.33
CA MET A 215 -11.20 -4.26 8.80
C MET A 215 -10.78 -3.31 7.67
N PHE A 216 -11.31 -3.50 6.46
CA PHE A 216 -10.96 -2.70 5.29
C PHE A 216 -11.10 -1.19 5.53
N VAL A 217 -12.13 -0.74 6.25
CA VAL A 217 -12.35 0.69 6.55
C VAL A 217 -11.23 1.27 7.43
N THR A 218 -10.69 0.48 8.35
CA THR A 218 -9.53 0.88 9.17
C THR A 218 -8.28 1.02 8.29
N ALA A 219 -8.01 0.04 7.44
CA ALA A 219 -6.90 0.10 6.49
C ALA A 219 -7.06 1.25 5.48
N TRP A 220 -8.27 1.53 5.03
CA TRP A 220 -8.59 2.66 4.17
C TRP A 220 -8.27 4.00 4.81
N THR A 221 -8.68 4.18 6.06
CA THR A 221 -8.41 5.40 6.84
C THR A 221 -6.91 5.59 7.06
N GLU A 222 -6.21 4.51 7.42
CA GLU A 222 -4.75 4.49 7.62
C GLU A 222 -3.97 4.82 6.34
N ALA A 223 -4.34 4.25 5.20
CA ALA A 223 -3.72 4.59 3.91
C ALA A 223 -3.99 6.05 3.50
N GLY A 224 -5.04 6.67 4.05
CA GLY A 224 -5.40 8.05 3.77
C GLY A 224 -4.76 9.09 4.68
N SER A 225 -4.34 8.72 5.90
CA SER A 225 -3.83 9.68 6.89
C SER A 225 -2.49 10.28 6.48
N THR A 226 -1.70 9.56 5.69
CA THR A 226 -0.37 9.99 5.21
C THR A 226 -0.42 11.12 4.18
N ARG A 227 -1.61 11.52 3.67
CA ARG A 227 -1.78 12.62 2.69
C ARG A 227 -1.26 13.97 3.15
N ASN A 228 -1.20 14.16 4.47
CA ASN A 228 -0.75 15.41 5.06
C ASN A 228 0.78 15.43 5.26
N GLY A 229 1.49 14.37 4.86
CA GLY A 229 2.95 14.33 4.80
C GLY A 229 3.49 15.11 3.61
N THR A 230 4.58 15.85 3.81
CA THR A 230 5.14 16.81 2.85
C THR A 230 5.99 16.20 1.73
N SER A 231 6.15 14.87 1.65
CA SER A 231 7.03 14.20 0.68
C SER A 231 6.32 13.95 -0.67
N ILE A 232 6.43 14.93 -1.58
CA ILE A 232 5.98 14.80 -2.99
C ILE A 232 6.73 13.64 -3.68
N GLY A 233 6.00 12.81 -4.44
CA GLY A 233 6.57 11.71 -5.23
C GLY A 233 6.87 10.42 -4.45
N ARG A 234 6.48 10.32 -3.17
CA ARG A 234 6.74 9.14 -2.35
C ARG A 234 5.45 8.48 -1.87
N LEU A 235 5.43 7.16 -1.96
CA LEU A 235 4.48 6.31 -1.25
C LEU A 235 5.02 6.06 0.15
N THR A 236 4.44 6.75 1.13
CA THR A 236 4.77 6.54 2.53
C THR A 236 4.06 5.28 3.00
N SER A 237 4.82 4.22 3.22
CA SER A 237 4.24 2.98 3.71
C SER A 237 3.96 3.09 5.21
N VAL A 238 2.72 2.84 5.62
CA VAL A 238 2.36 2.70 7.04
C VAL A 238 2.81 1.33 7.59
N MET A 239 3.28 0.44 6.72
CA MET A 239 3.66 -0.93 7.04
C MET A 239 4.95 -1.13 7.82
N GLY A 240 5.60 -0.04 8.25
CA GLY A 240 6.71 -0.13 9.18
C GLY A 240 7.85 0.77 8.79
N LEU A 241 8.83 0.81 9.69
CA LEU A 241 9.99 1.69 9.67
C LEU A 241 11.04 1.29 8.60
N GLY A 242 10.59 0.77 7.45
CA GLY A 242 11.43 0.34 6.34
C GLY A 242 12.42 -0.76 6.75
N THR A 243 13.70 -0.54 6.46
CA THR A 243 14.82 -1.41 6.86
C THR A 243 15.02 -1.51 8.38
N HIS A 244 14.45 -0.56 9.14
CA HIS A 244 14.54 -0.51 10.60
C HIS A 244 13.27 -1.03 11.30
N GLY A 245 12.36 -1.66 10.55
CA GLY A 245 11.14 -2.25 11.11
C GLY A 245 11.47 -3.34 12.15
N LEU A 246 10.86 -3.25 13.32
CA LEU A 246 11.01 -4.19 14.44
C LEU A 246 10.71 -5.63 14.02
N LEU A 247 9.69 -5.83 13.17
CA LEU A 247 9.31 -7.15 12.66
C LEU A 247 10.40 -7.81 11.80
N ARG A 248 11.38 -7.06 11.27
CA ARG A 248 12.53 -7.61 10.55
C ARG A 248 13.63 -8.11 11.48
N VAL A 249 13.68 -7.59 12.71
CA VAL A 249 14.73 -7.90 13.68
C VAL A 249 14.27 -8.99 14.66
N ILE A 250 12.97 -9.09 14.92
CA ILE A 250 12.40 -10.13 15.79
C ILE A 250 12.31 -11.46 15.01
N PRO A 251 12.89 -12.56 15.52
CA PRO A 251 12.69 -13.89 14.95
C PRO A 251 11.20 -14.27 14.93
N THR A 252 10.70 -14.72 13.77
CA THR A 252 9.27 -14.97 13.56
C THR A 252 8.69 -16.02 14.51
N ASP A 253 9.46 -17.08 14.80
CA ASP A 253 9.11 -18.14 15.75
C ASP A 253 8.89 -17.60 17.18
N ARG A 254 9.77 -16.70 17.63
CA ARG A 254 9.66 -16.03 18.92
C ARG A 254 8.45 -15.11 18.96
N LEU A 255 8.22 -14.34 17.89
CA LEU A 255 7.07 -13.46 17.79
C LEU A 255 5.75 -14.22 17.88
N VAL A 256 5.62 -15.32 17.13
CA VAL A 256 4.42 -16.18 17.13
C VAL A 256 4.20 -16.84 18.48
N THR A 257 5.25 -17.34 19.11
CA THR A 257 5.16 -18.01 20.41
C THR A 257 4.73 -17.02 21.50
N TRP A 258 5.37 -15.86 21.55
CA TRP A 258 5.05 -14.81 22.52
C TRP A 258 3.65 -14.22 22.29
N SER A 259 3.28 -13.93 21.05
CA SER A 259 1.95 -13.39 20.75
C SER A 259 0.83 -14.36 21.10
N ALA A 260 1.04 -15.66 20.84
CA ALA A 260 0.09 -16.70 21.23
C ALA A 260 -0.11 -16.74 22.74
N ALA A 261 0.95 -16.58 23.54
CA ALA A 261 0.87 -16.56 24.99
C ALA A 261 0.19 -15.30 25.54
N VAL A 262 0.50 -14.13 25.01
CA VAL A 262 -0.11 -12.86 25.43
C VAL A 262 -1.59 -12.78 25.06
N LEU A 263 -1.94 -13.20 23.84
CA LEU A 263 -3.31 -13.11 23.32
C LEU A 263 -4.17 -14.32 23.69
N GLN A 264 -3.62 -15.31 24.41
CA GLN A 264 -4.33 -16.53 24.82
C GLN A 264 -5.68 -16.24 25.50
N PRO A 265 -5.80 -15.25 26.41
CA PRO A 265 -7.06 -14.97 27.10
C PRO A 265 -8.15 -14.38 26.18
N LEU A 266 -7.79 -13.91 24.99
CA LEU A 266 -8.69 -13.18 24.11
C LEU A 266 -9.25 -14.06 23.01
N ASP A 267 -10.57 -14.00 22.84
CA ASP A 267 -11.24 -14.58 21.68
C ASP A 267 -11.04 -13.73 20.40
N SER A 268 -11.56 -14.21 19.27
CA SER A 268 -11.43 -13.49 17.99
C SER A 268 -12.10 -12.12 17.99
N ARG A 269 -13.21 -11.94 18.73
CA ARG A 269 -13.96 -10.69 18.79
C ARG A 269 -13.25 -9.64 19.65
N GLU A 270 -12.64 -10.06 20.74
CA GLU A 270 -11.83 -9.25 21.63
C GLU A 270 -10.54 -8.80 20.95
N ARG A 271 -9.83 -9.73 20.29
CA ARG A 271 -8.66 -9.41 19.46
C ARG A 271 -9.00 -8.38 18.38
N ARG A 272 -10.12 -8.56 17.68
CA ARG A 272 -10.60 -7.62 16.67
C ARG A 272 -10.90 -6.23 17.25
N THR A 273 -11.56 -6.19 18.42
CA THR A 273 -11.87 -4.91 19.08
C THR A 273 -10.58 -4.18 19.50
N LEU A 274 -9.61 -4.92 20.06
CA LEU A 274 -8.31 -4.40 20.45
C LEU A 274 -7.53 -3.88 19.23
N GLU A 275 -7.49 -4.65 18.14
CA GLU A 275 -6.79 -4.26 16.91
C GLU A 275 -7.38 -3.00 16.28
N ALA A 276 -8.70 -2.95 16.09
CA ALA A 276 -9.38 -1.79 15.51
C ALA A 276 -9.12 -0.51 16.32
N TRP A 277 -9.13 -0.61 17.65
CA TRP A 277 -8.81 0.51 18.53
C TRP A 277 -7.35 0.94 18.45
N LEU A 278 -6.40 0.01 18.51
CA LEU A 278 -4.97 0.33 18.46
C LEU A 278 -4.54 0.93 17.13
N ARG A 279 -5.11 0.44 16.01
CA ARG A 279 -4.81 0.97 14.67
C ARG A 279 -5.43 2.32 14.39
N SER A 280 -6.65 2.56 14.88
CA SER A 280 -7.35 3.83 14.69
C SER A 280 -6.96 4.90 15.73
N GLY A 281 -6.35 4.50 16.84
CA GLY A 281 -5.87 5.37 17.92
C GLY A 281 -6.97 5.92 18.84
N SER A 282 -8.25 5.62 18.61
CA SER A 282 -9.35 6.05 19.48
C SER A 282 -10.59 5.15 19.39
N ALA A 283 -11.39 5.11 20.45
CA ALA A 283 -12.64 4.34 20.46
C ALA A 283 -13.66 4.88 19.45
N GLN A 284 -13.72 6.21 19.29
CA GLN A 284 -14.58 6.87 18.31
C GLN A 284 -14.23 6.46 16.87
N ALA A 285 -12.93 6.41 16.54
CA ALA A 285 -12.49 6.02 15.20
C ALA A 285 -12.59 4.50 14.93
N ALA A 286 -12.56 3.67 15.99
CA ALA A 286 -12.73 2.22 15.89
C ALA A 286 -14.19 1.79 15.71
N ALA A 287 -15.13 2.54 16.30
CA ALA A 287 -16.56 2.22 16.33
C ALA A 287 -17.17 1.86 14.96
N PRO A 288 -16.95 2.64 13.87
CA PRO A 288 -17.48 2.31 12.55
C PRO A 288 -16.97 0.98 11.99
N ALA A 289 -15.69 0.65 12.22
CA ALA A 289 -15.10 -0.60 11.73
C ALA A 289 -15.63 -1.84 12.48
N LEU A 290 -16.17 -1.64 13.68
CA LEU A 290 -16.73 -2.69 14.53
C LEU A 290 -18.26 -2.74 14.49
N ASP A 291 -18.91 -1.84 13.73
CA ASP A 291 -20.36 -1.66 13.67
C ASP A 291 -21.02 -1.55 15.06
N VAL A 292 -20.44 -0.71 15.92
CA VAL A 292 -20.94 -0.49 17.30
C VAL A 292 -20.78 0.96 17.74
N SER A 293 -21.43 1.33 18.84
CA SER A 293 -21.22 2.65 19.46
C SER A 293 -19.84 2.78 20.10
N GLU A 294 -19.34 4.01 20.21
CA GLU A 294 -18.10 4.31 20.95
C GLU A 294 -18.15 3.80 22.41
N GLY A 295 -19.30 3.95 23.08
CA GLY A 295 -19.49 3.48 24.45
C GLY A 295 -19.33 1.97 24.58
N THR A 296 -19.80 1.23 23.58
CA THR A 296 -19.61 -0.23 23.48
C THR A 296 -18.14 -0.58 23.31
N VAL A 297 -17.39 0.14 22.47
CA VAL A 297 -15.94 -0.07 22.31
C VAL A 297 -15.22 0.14 23.63
N ARG A 298 -15.47 1.26 24.34
CA ARG A 298 -14.87 1.52 25.66
C ARG A 298 -15.21 0.45 26.69
N SER A 299 -16.45 -0.04 26.70
CA SER A 299 -16.87 -1.13 27.59
C SER A 299 -16.09 -2.43 27.31
N ARG A 300 -15.97 -2.81 26.03
CA ARG A 300 -15.18 -3.98 25.62
C ARG A 300 -13.71 -3.84 25.97
N LEU A 301 -13.10 -2.67 25.74
CA LEU A 301 -11.71 -2.43 26.09
C LEU A 301 -11.44 -2.58 27.60
N ARG A 302 -12.36 -2.16 28.46
CA ARG A 302 -12.26 -2.42 29.91
C ARG A 302 -12.25 -3.92 30.23
N GLY A 303 -13.14 -4.69 29.60
CA GLY A 303 -13.14 -6.16 29.72
C GLY A 303 -11.84 -6.80 29.22
N ILE A 304 -11.33 -6.36 28.07
CA ILE A 304 -10.07 -6.84 27.49
C ILE A 304 -8.89 -6.54 28.43
N GLY A 305 -8.84 -5.36 29.03
CA GLY A 305 -7.80 -5.00 30.02
C GLY A 305 -7.80 -5.94 31.23
N LEU A 306 -8.98 -6.35 31.71
CA LEU A 306 -9.11 -7.33 32.79
C LEU A 306 -8.62 -8.73 32.35
N LEU A 307 -9.00 -9.18 31.15
CA LEU A 307 -8.59 -10.48 30.62
C LEU A 307 -7.07 -10.58 30.39
N LEU A 308 -6.45 -9.51 29.89
CA LEU A 308 -5.00 -9.45 29.70
C LEU A 308 -4.22 -9.18 31.00
N ALA A 309 -4.92 -8.88 32.10
CA ALA A 309 -4.33 -8.36 33.33
C ALA A 309 -3.34 -7.20 33.05
N ALA A 310 -3.73 -6.28 32.16
CA ALA A 310 -2.86 -5.25 31.60
C ALA A 310 -3.52 -3.87 31.61
N ASP A 311 -2.72 -2.84 31.89
CA ASP A 311 -3.17 -1.45 31.80
C ASP A 311 -3.16 -0.99 30.34
N LEU A 312 -4.32 -1.08 29.68
CA LEU A 312 -4.49 -0.59 28.31
C LEU A 312 -4.40 0.94 28.20
N ASP A 313 -4.42 1.71 29.28
CA ASP A 313 -4.15 3.15 29.22
C ASP A 313 -2.66 3.48 29.13
N HIS A 314 -1.79 2.51 29.43
CA HIS A 314 -0.34 2.66 29.36
C HIS A 314 0.17 2.56 27.89
N PRO A 315 0.87 3.57 27.36
CA PRO A 315 1.25 3.62 25.94
C PRO A 315 2.22 2.51 25.52
N THR A 316 3.10 2.05 26.41
CA THR A 316 3.98 0.91 26.11
C THR A 316 3.21 -0.40 26.03
N VAL A 317 2.17 -0.59 26.86
CA VAL A 317 1.32 -1.78 26.82
C VAL A 317 0.49 -1.78 25.54
N GLN A 318 -0.04 -0.63 25.12
CA GLN A 318 -0.69 -0.48 23.82
C GLN A 318 0.23 -0.88 22.66
N ALA A 319 1.49 -0.44 22.71
CA ALA A 319 2.47 -0.76 21.68
C ALA A 319 2.83 -2.26 21.63
N GLN A 320 3.01 -2.90 22.79
CA GLN A 320 3.22 -4.35 22.88
C GLN A 320 1.99 -5.13 22.40
N SER A 321 0.78 -4.72 22.78
CA SER A 321 -0.47 -5.33 22.28
C SER A 321 -0.58 -5.25 20.76
N LEU A 322 -0.24 -4.10 20.17
CA LEU A 322 -0.25 -3.95 18.71
C LEU A 322 0.81 -4.83 18.04
N LEU A 323 1.98 -4.99 18.66
CA LEU A 323 3.02 -5.90 18.19
C LEU A 323 2.54 -7.36 18.24
N ALA A 324 1.88 -7.78 19.32
CA ALA A 324 1.33 -9.12 19.46
C ALA A 324 0.28 -9.43 18.38
N LEU A 325 -0.60 -8.46 18.08
CA LEU A 325 -1.64 -8.60 17.06
C LEU A 325 -1.11 -8.67 15.62
N ARG A 326 0.14 -8.25 15.38
CA ARG A 326 0.79 -8.36 14.06
C ARG A 326 1.41 -9.71 13.78
N ALA A 327 1.58 -10.54 14.79
CA ALA A 327 2.11 -11.87 14.61
C ALA A 327 1.14 -12.69 13.75
N PRO A 328 1.64 -13.54 12.83
CA PRO A 328 0.78 -14.48 12.15
C PRO A 328 0.14 -15.43 13.19
N ALA A 329 -1.06 -15.92 12.88
CA ALA A 329 -1.76 -16.82 13.79
C ALA A 329 -0.92 -18.07 14.06
N SER A 330 -0.68 -18.36 15.35
CA SER A 330 -0.03 -19.61 15.75
C SER A 330 -0.98 -20.78 15.51
N PRO A 331 -0.55 -21.85 14.82
CA PRO A 331 -1.33 -23.08 14.74
C PRO A 331 -1.31 -23.87 16.07
N VAL A 332 -0.35 -23.55 16.96
CA VAL A 332 -0.19 -24.22 18.26
C VAL A 332 -0.77 -23.34 19.36
N PRO A 333 -1.71 -23.85 20.18
CA PRO A 333 -2.20 -23.15 21.35
C PRO A 333 -1.07 -22.87 22.33
N ALA A 334 -1.04 -21.67 22.92
CA ALA A 334 -0.06 -21.35 23.94
C ALA A 334 -0.31 -22.17 25.21
N ALA A 335 0.77 -22.63 25.85
CA ALA A 335 0.69 -23.44 27.05
C ALA A 335 0.24 -22.64 28.29
N ALA A 336 0.56 -21.35 28.37
CA ALA A 336 0.14 -20.48 29.47
C ALA A 336 0.01 -19.02 29.01
N ALA A 337 -0.93 -18.29 29.61
CA ALA A 337 -1.08 -16.86 29.39
C ALA A 337 0.11 -16.09 29.99
N GLN A 338 0.59 -15.07 29.27
CA GLN A 338 1.64 -14.16 29.75
C GLN A 338 1.09 -12.74 29.90
N PRO A 339 1.31 -12.07 31.05
CA PRO A 339 0.86 -10.69 31.24
C PRO A 339 1.70 -9.72 30.42
N LEU A 340 1.08 -8.62 29.98
CA LEU A 340 1.79 -7.48 29.39
C LEU A 340 2.24 -6.52 30.47
N LEU A 341 3.54 -6.29 30.54
CA LEU A 341 4.16 -5.39 31.51
C LEU A 341 4.80 -4.20 30.77
N PRO A 342 4.66 -2.97 31.30
CA PRO A 342 5.31 -1.78 30.74
C PRO A 342 6.83 -1.90 30.61
N SER A 343 7.46 -2.69 31.49
CA SER A 343 8.91 -2.90 31.51
C SER A 343 9.22 -4.41 31.57
N PRO A 344 10.17 -4.89 30.75
CA PRO A 344 10.89 -4.15 29.71
C PRO A 344 9.98 -3.80 28.51
N PRO A 345 10.24 -2.69 27.78
CA PRO A 345 9.44 -2.30 26.62
C PRO A 345 9.40 -3.40 25.55
N LEU A 346 10.55 -4.01 25.27
CA LEU A 346 10.65 -5.24 24.47
C LEU A 346 10.96 -6.43 25.37
N PRO A 347 10.04 -7.40 25.50
CA PRO A 347 10.27 -8.62 26.25
C PRO A 347 11.51 -9.39 25.77
N PRO A 348 12.33 -9.96 26.67
CA PRO A 348 13.50 -10.76 26.30
C PRO A 348 13.16 -12.03 25.52
N ALA A 349 11.91 -12.50 25.65
CA ALA A 349 11.35 -13.59 24.85
C ALA A 349 11.32 -13.26 23.35
N LEU A 350 11.17 -11.97 22.99
CA LEU A 350 11.20 -11.51 21.60
C LEU A 350 12.62 -11.22 21.13
N LEU A 351 13.34 -10.40 21.89
CA LEU A 351 14.65 -9.90 21.50
C LEU A 351 15.52 -9.66 22.74
N SER A 352 16.78 -10.10 22.71
CA SER A 352 17.71 -9.84 23.83
C SER A 352 17.93 -8.34 24.00
N ALA A 353 18.21 -7.88 25.22
CA ALA A 353 18.46 -6.45 25.51
C ALA A 353 19.51 -5.80 24.61
N VAL A 354 20.60 -6.50 24.28
CA VAL A 354 21.65 -5.98 23.38
C VAL A 354 21.13 -5.74 21.97
N HIS A 355 20.41 -6.71 21.38
CA HIS A 355 19.82 -6.58 20.05
C HIS A 355 18.70 -5.54 20.02
N ALA A 356 17.88 -5.47 21.07
CA ALA A 356 16.85 -4.44 21.22
C ALA A 356 17.46 -3.03 21.28
N GLY A 357 18.52 -2.84 22.06
CA GLY A 357 19.26 -1.58 22.13
C GLY A 357 19.86 -1.20 20.78
N ARG A 358 20.53 -2.12 20.07
CA ARG A 358 21.09 -1.86 18.74
C ARG A 358 20.03 -1.43 17.73
N TRP A 359 18.89 -2.12 17.70
CA TRP A 359 17.77 -1.77 16.82
C TRP A 359 17.25 -0.37 17.13
N ALA A 360 16.92 -0.11 18.39
CA ALA A 360 16.33 1.16 18.82
C ALA A 360 17.30 2.34 18.61
N SER A 361 18.59 2.17 18.93
CA SER A 361 19.62 3.17 18.67
C SER A 361 19.83 3.41 17.17
N GLY A 362 19.77 2.37 16.34
CA GLY A 362 19.87 2.49 14.89
C GLY A 362 18.73 3.29 14.28
N LEU A 363 17.49 3.02 14.73
CA LEU A 363 16.30 3.73 14.29
C LEU A 363 16.30 5.21 14.72
N LEU A 364 16.68 5.49 15.96
CA LEU A 364 16.63 6.83 16.54
C LEU A 364 17.90 7.66 16.28
N ARG A 365 18.91 7.07 15.63
CA ARG A 365 20.20 7.72 15.31
C ARG A 365 20.07 9.11 14.68
N PRO A 366 19.11 9.40 13.79
CA PRO A 366 18.97 10.74 13.20
C PRO A 366 18.51 11.82 14.19
N LEU A 367 18.00 11.46 15.37
CA LEU A 367 17.43 12.40 16.32
C LEU A 367 18.46 12.81 17.38
N ASP A 368 18.59 14.13 17.59
CA ASP A 368 19.31 14.69 18.72
C ASP A 368 18.56 14.43 20.06
N LEU A 369 19.22 14.73 21.19
CA LEU A 369 18.63 14.55 22.53
C LEU A 369 17.31 15.32 22.71
N ARG A 370 17.22 16.55 22.19
CA ARG A 370 16.05 17.43 22.30
C ARG A 370 14.83 16.79 21.61
N LEU A 371 15.01 16.35 20.37
CA LEU A 371 13.99 15.69 19.57
C LEU A 371 13.59 14.34 20.18
N ARG A 372 14.55 13.57 20.73
CA ARG A 372 14.24 12.32 21.46
C ARG A 372 13.38 12.57 22.70
N ILE A 373 13.69 13.56 23.52
CA ILE A 373 12.88 13.91 24.71
C ILE A 373 11.48 14.37 24.30
N ALA A 374 11.37 15.24 23.29
CA ALA A 374 10.09 15.74 22.80
C ALA A 374 9.22 14.61 22.22
N LEU A 375 9.81 13.73 21.40
CA LEU A 375 9.15 12.56 20.86
C LEU A 375 8.70 11.61 21.98
N ARG A 376 9.56 11.34 22.97
CA ARG A 376 9.23 10.49 24.12
C ARG A 376 8.00 10.99 24.88
N CYS A 377 8.00 12.26 25.26
CA CYS A 377 6.89 12.88 26.00
C CYS A 377 5.61 12.88 25.17
N TRP A 378 5.70 13.24 23.88
CA TRP A 378 4.54 13.22 22.98
C TRP A 378 3.93 11.82 22.81
N LEU A 379 4.77 10.78 22.71
CA LEU A 379 4.34 9.39 22.66
C LEU A 379 3.74 8.91 24.00
N ALA A 380 4.26 9.40 25.14
CA ALA A 380 3.66 9.13 26.45
C ALA A 380 2.21 9.66 26.54
N HIS A 381 1.93 10.79 25.86
CA HIS A 381 0.60 11.37 25.70
C HIS A 381 -0.18 10.83 24.48
N ARG A 382 0.18 9.64 23.98
CA ARG A 382 -0.53 8.93 22.88
C ARG A 382 -0.63 9.75 21.59
N GLY A 383 0.32 10.65 21.36
CA GLY A 383 0.33 11.53 20.20
C GLY A 383 -0.50 12.82 20.34
N ARG A 384 -0.99 13.15 21.54
CA ARG A 384 -1.72 14.39 21.79
C ARG A 384 -0.76 15.54 22.05
N THR A 385 -0.71 16.50 21.12
CA THR A 385 0.23 17.64 21.18
C THR A 385 -0.02 18.57 22.36
N ALA A 386 -1.29 18.85 22.71
CA ALA A 386 -1.63 19.78 23.77
C ALA A 386 -1.07 19.38 25.16
N PRO A 387 -1.35 18.16 25.70
CA PRO A 387 -0.81 17.76 27.00
C PRO A 387 0.71 17.60 27.00
N ALA A 388 1.29 17.09 25.91
CA ALA A 388 2.74 16.97 25.78
C ALA A 388 3.45 18.34 25.76
N ALA A 389 2.89 19.33 25.05
CA ALA A 389 3.43 20.68 25.05
C ALA A 389 3.38 21.32 26.44
N THR A 390 2.29 21.09 27.19
CA THR A 390 2.17 21.53 28.58
C THR A 390 3.24 20.91 29.47
N GLU A 391 3.45 19.59 29.39
CA GLU A 391 4.48 18.90 30.19
C GLU A 391 5.91 19.35 29.84
N LEU A 392 6.18 19.56 28.55
CA LEU A 392 7.46 20.06 28.06
C LEU A 392 7.65 21.57 28.29
N THR A 393 6.63 22.28 28.79
CA THR A 393 6.63 23.75 28.94
C THR A 393 6.87 24.50 27.61
N LEU A 394 6.40 23.92 26.51
CA LEU A 394 6.55 24.46 25.15
C LEU A 394 5.22 25.02 24.64
N HIS A 395 5.30 25.95 23.69
CA HIS A 395 4.13 26.31 22.91
C HIS A 395 3.76 25.16 21.95
N ARG A 396 2.46 24.96 21.69
CA ARG A 396 1.96 23.88 20.82
C ARG A 396 2.61 23.90 19.44
N THR A 397 2.78 25.08 18.86
CA THR A 397 3.42 25.24 17.53
C THR A 397 4.88 24.81 17.55
N THR A 398 5.64 25.13 18.61
CA THR A 398 7.03 24.71 18.76
C THR A 398 7.13 23.18 18.78
N LEU A 399 6.29 22.52 19.58
CA LEU A 399 6.25 21.06 19.61
C LEU A 399 5.85 20.48 18.24
N THR A 400 4.86 21.05 17.56
CA THR A 400 4.49 20.64 16.20
C THR A 400 5.67 20.76 15.22
N THR A 401 6.44 21.85 15.27
CA THR A 401 7.65 22.01 14.44
C THR A 401 8.69 20.94 14.73
N TRP A 402 8.96 20.66 16.01
CA TRP A 402 9.93 19.62 16.40
C TRP A 402 9.47 18.22 16.01
N LEU A 403 8.17 17.92 16.11
CA LEU A 403 7.61 16.65 15.64
C LEU A 403 7.65 16.54 14.11
N GLY A 404 7.42 17.65 13.38
CA GLY A 404 7.62 17.69 11.93
C GLY A 404 9.07 17.43 11.54
N GLU A 405 10.03 17.98 12.30
CA GLU A 405 11.45 17.70 12.15
C GLU A 405 11.77 16.23 12.42
N CYS A 406 11.21 15.63 13.48
CA CYS A 406 11.34 14.20 13.76
C CYS A 406 10.84 13.33 12.60
N GLY A 407 9.63 13.62 12.10
CA GLY A 407 9.04 12.88 10.98
C GLY A 407 9.91 12.96 9.73
N ARG A 408 10.48 14.14 9.43
CA ARG A 408 11.39 14.35 8.30
C ARG A 408 12.72 13.60 8.47
N LEU A 409 13.36 13.69 9.64
CA LEU A 409 14.66 13.05 9.90
C LEU A 409 14.57 11.53 9.91
N LEU A 410 13.45 10.99 10.39
CA LEU A 410 13.20 9.55 10.41
C LEU A 410 12.58 9.04 9.09
N ASP A 411 12.11 9.94 8.23
CA ASP A 411 11.31 9.61 7.03
C ASP A 411 10.04 8.80 7.38
N LEU A 412 9.32 9.25 8.42
CA LEU A 412 8.15 8.56 8.98
C LEU A 412 6.95 9.47 9.11
N ASP A 413 5.76 8.89 8.88
CA ASP A 413 4.49 9.53 9.23
C ASP A 413 4.12 9.28 10.70
N LEU A 414 4.34 10.29 11.54
CA LEU A 414 3.99 10.25 12.96
C LEU A 414 2.46 10.27 13.19
N SER A 415 1.64 10.58 12.18
CA SER A 415 0.18 10.51 12.28
C SER A 415 -0.34 9.06 12.41
N SER A 416 0.46 8.09 11.98
CA SER A 416 0.12 6.68 12.08
C SER A 416 0.25 6.14 13.50
N ALA A 417 -0.83 5.54 14.04
CA ALA A 417 -0.81 4.88 15.35
C ALA A 417 0.15 3.68 15.38
N THR A 418 0.24 2.96 14.27
CA THR A 418 1.21 1.90 14.01
C THR A 418 2.65 2.37 14.18
N VAL A 419 3.01 3.48 13.53
CA VAL A 419 4.37 4.04 13.59
C VAL A 419 4.67 4.53 15.00
N ARG A 420 3.72 5.20 15.66
CA ARG A 420 3.87 5.66 17.05
C ARG A 420 4.10 4.52 18.03
N ALA A 421 3.40 3.40 17.89
CA ALA A 421 3.60 2.23 18.74
C ALA A 421 5.03 1.71 18.65
N GLU A 422 5.57 1.57 17.43
CA GLU A 422 6.93 1.07 17.23
C GLU A 422 7.99 2.06 17.74
N LEU A 423 7.80 3.36 17.48
CA LEU A 423 8.64 4.42 18.05
C LEU A 423 8.59 4.46 19.58
N ARG A 424 7.44 4.17 20.18
CA ARG A 424 7.30 4.08 21.64
C ARG A 424 8.18 2.96 22.19
N LEU A 425 8.18 1.78 21.56
CA LEU A 425 9.05 0.67 21.96
C LEU A 425 10.52 1.04 21.81
N ALA A 426 10.90 1.68 20.70
CA ALA A 426 12.27 2.11 20.47
C ALA A 426 12.76 3.13 21.50
N VAL A 427 12.00 4.22 21.70
CA VAL A 427 12.37 5.31 22.59
C VAL A 427 12.50 4.83 24.03
N GLU A 428 11.58 3.99 24.52
CA GLU A 428 11.69 3.45 25.87
C GLU A 428 12.79 2.39 26.01
N THR A 429 13.19 1.71 24.93
CA THR A 429 14.29 0.73 24.96
C THR A 429 15.66 1.39 25.17
N VAL A 430 15.87 2.60 24.61
CA VAL A 430 17.13 3.35 24.75
C VAL A 430 17.02 4.51 25.74
N ALA A 431 15.89 4.65 26.41
CA ALA A 431 15.66 5.71 27.38
C ALA A 431 16.68 5.61 28.52
N THR A 432 17.37 6.71 28.75
CA THR A 432 18.29 6.91 29.86
C THR A 432 17.64 7.79 30.93
N ALA A 433 18.29 7.91 32.09
CA ALA A 433 17.86 8.83 33.15
C ALA A 433 17.84 10.30 32.70
N ASP A 434 18.63 10.65 31.67
CA ASP A 434 18.74 12.00 31.13
C ASP A 434 17.64 12.33 30.10
N ASP A 435 16.89 11.34 29.61
CA ASP A 435 15.82 11.54 28.64
C ASP A 435 14.51 12.02 29.33
N VAL A 436 14.60 13.10 30.11
CA VAL A 436 13.50 13.71 30.87
C VAL A 436 13.22 15.15 30.42
N PRO A 437 11.96 15.63 30.49
CA PRO A 437 11.62 17.02 30.14
C PRO A 437 12.49 18.08 30.83
N ALA A 438 12.98 17.81 32.04
CA ALA A 438 13.84 18.71 32.79
C ALA A 438 15.25 18.89 32.17
N ALA A 439 15.72 17.93 31.38
CA ALA A 439 17.00 18.00 30.68
C ALA A 439 16.93 18.85 29.40
N LEU A 440 15.72 19.21 28.95
CA LEU A 440 15.60 20.20 27.89
C LEU A 440 16.15 21.54 28.38
N PRO A 441 16.91 22.27 27.55
CA PRO A 441 17.40 23.59 27.91
C PRO A 441 16.21 24.51 28.21
N ARG A 442 15.96 24.77 29.50
CA ARG A 442 14.94 25.71 29.97
C ARG A 442 15.39 27.11 29.60
N ARG A 443 14.66 27.78 28.72
CA ARG A 443 14.98 29.15 28.30
C ARG A 443 14.03 30.15 28.97
N GLY A 444 14.56 30.87 29.97
CA GLY A 444 14.00 32.15 30.39
C GLY A 444 14.13 33.15 29.23
N GLY A 445 13.00 33.60 28.71
CA GLY A 445 12.84 34.78 27.85
C GLY A 445 13.73 34.89 26.59
N ARG A 446 13.12 34.67 25.41
CA ARG A 446 13.59 35.03 24.04
C ARG A 446 14.52 34.05 23.30
N THR A 447 13.88 33.31 22.37
CA THR A 447 14.26 32.76 21.04
C THR A 447 15.71 32.41 20.68
N TYR A 448 15.87 31.15 20.26
CA TYR A 448 16.99 30.60 19.50
C TYR A 448 17.18 31.38 18.18
N ARG A 449 18.36 31.98 17.99
CA ARG A 449 19.04 32.02 16.69
C ARG A 449 20.07 30.89 16.74
N GLU A 450 20.15 30.09 15.68
CA GLU A 450 21.29 29.19 15.48
C GLU A 450 22.57 30.04 15.30
N PRO A 451 23.73 29.59 15.80
CA PRO A 451 24.99 30.09 15.30
C PRO A 451 25.20 29.53 13.89
N GLU A 452 25.47 30.41 12.93
CA GLU A 452 26.02 30.03 11.63
C GLU A 452 27.30 29.20 11.84
N GLN A 453 27.39 28.06 11.16
CA GLN A 453 28.66 27.39 10.84
C GLN A 453 28.69 27.08 9.35
#